data_AF-A0A381PAJ6-F1
#
_entry.id   AF-A0A381PAJ6-F1
#
_cell.length_a   1.000
_cell.length_b   1.000
_cell.length_c   1.000
_cell.angle_alpha   90.00
_cell.angle_beta   90.00
_cell.angle_gamma   90.00
#
_symmetry.space_group_name_H-M   'P 1'
#
loop_
_entity.id
_entity.type
_entity.pdbx_description
1 polymer ?
#
loop_
_entity_poly.entity_id
_entity_poly.type
_entity_poly.pdbx_seq_one_letter_code
_entity_poly.pdbx_strand_id
1 'polypeptide(L)'
;VTHLEITHCVDDEGLRRVRSPRNDLIEEKDLGDDRFSLVDGPFDYYERSLLVRSGSNTHTVIERFDYRLSIPWFGILFRWPVRHALRNRRDDGTSPFWAAPDRLGKRATTIFATLCAIALLSGFLSNAPAETHTYAADEFNVDQLSQGVLGALIRIGTLLAIGFAVLADRHGRRRVLSWAITFGIASSCAAALAPSIGIFATCLVIVRTSNATLGAIIVVFALEELPAGSRAWGLSVLGLSAALGAGFVVWAQPIAGVAEWSWRLIFVIPLLMIPLVVGAIRQLPESRRFRSHVPGPKLRNYRSRLVLLGGAYFLLGLFLSPIDWFRNEYLRDEHGFTAFQVSLFILTTATPGGIGLYVAGRVADLRGRRIVVGVAAVFGLGLTAIFFNASGGFLWPLALTAVTLASGLLPAMGVYRAEMFPTAVRARAATIAGAVGVVGGSIGILAAGWMRVRWGSFGPVMFVLWGGPLLAAALVWRRFHEGARQELEALNPEDARSA
;
A
#
# COMPACT_ATOMS: atom_id res chain seq x y z
N VAL A 1 -3.13 -18.14 -26.78
CA VAL A 1 -2.39 -16.97 -27.31
C VAL A 1 -3.46 -15.96 -27.70
N THR A 2 -3.23 -14.67 -27.47
CA THR A 2 -4.17 -13.62 -27.87
C THR A 2 -3.78 -13.13 -29.26
N HIS A 3 -4.76 -13.04 -30.15
CA HIS A 3 -4.58 -12.58 -31.53
C HIS A 3 -5.18 -11.18 -31.67
N LEU A 4 -4.44 -10.25 -32.27
CA LEU A 4 -4.88 -8.90 -32.57
C LEU A 4 -4.48 -8.55 -34.00
N GLU A 5 -5.47 -8.20 -34.83
CA GLU A 5 -5.26 -7.74 -36.19
C GLU A 5 -5.69 -6.28 -36.30
N ILE A 6 -4.86 -5.46 -36.93
CA ILE A 6 -5.10 -4.04 -37.17
C ILE A 6 -4.83 -3.77 -38.64
N THR A 7 -5.81 -3.18 -39.31
CA THR A 7 -5.67 -2.77 -40.72
C THR A 7 -5.44 -1.27 -40.78
N HIS A 8 -4.35 -0.88 -41.43
CA HIS A 8 -4.00 0.50 -41.69
C HIS A 8 -4.00 0.76 -43.19
N CYS A 9 -4.47 1.93 -43.62
CA CYS A 9 -4.24 2.46 -44.97
C CYS A 9 -3.25 3.62 -44.83
N VAL A 10 -2.04 3.47 -45.34
CA VAL A 10 -0.92 4.40 -45.11
C VAL A 10 -0.25 4.78 -46.42
N ASP A 11 0.45 5.90 -46.43
CA ASP A 11 1.38 6.30 -47.49
C ASP A 11 2.74 5.61 -47.35
N ASP A 12 3.71 5.94 -48.20
CA ASP A 12 5.07 5.36 -48.15
C ASP A 12 5.78 5.63 -46.83
N GLU A 13 5.58 6.81 -46.23
CA GLU A 13 6.19 7.18 -44.95
C GLU A 13 5.57 6.36 -43.81
N GLY A 14 4.24 6.23 -43.79
CA GLY A 14 3.53 5.38 -42.85
C GLY A 14 3.87 3.90 -43.01
N LEU A 15 4.12 3.41 -44.22
CA LEU A 15 4.62 2.04 -44.44
C LEU A 15 6.01 1.84 -43.82
N ARG A 16 6.95 2.77 -44.03
CA ARG A 16 8.27 2.73 -43.37
C ARG A 16 8.14 2.78 -41.85
N ARG A 17 7.22 3.58 -41.33
CA ARG A 17 6.94 3.70 -39.90
C ARG A 17 6.41 2.38 -39.31
N VAL A 18 5.49 1.70 -39.98
CA VAL A 18 4.95 0.40 -39.50
C VAL A 18 6.00 -0.71 -39.59
N ARG A 19 6.88 -0.65 -40.60
CA ARG A 19 8.02 -1.59 -40.77
C ARG A 19 9.18 -1.35 -39.81
N SER A 20 9.24 -0.23 -39.11
CA SER A 20 10.31 -0.02 -38.12
C SER A 20 10.01 -0.82 -36.84
N PRO A 21 11.03 -1.41 -36.19
CA PRO A 21 10.88 -2.09 -34.90
C PRO A 21 10.30 -1.16 -33.84
N ARG A 22 9.41 -1.68 -33.00
CA ARG A 22 8.84 -0.92 -31.87
C ARG A 22 9.85 -0.81 -30.72
N ASN A 23 9.83 0.34 -30.06
CA ASN A 23 10.68 0.67 -28.90
C ASN A 23 9.87 1.43 -27.83
N ASP A 24 8.59 1.07 -27.67
CA ASP A 24 7.64 1.69 -26.74
C ASP A 24 7.49 0.84 -25.46
N LEU A 25 6.30 0.29 -25.21
CA LEU A 25 6.04 -0.70 -24.16
C LEU A 25 6.88 -1.98 -24.36
N ILE A 26 7.28 -2.23 -25.61
CA ILE A 26 8.06 -3.37 -26.05
C ILE A 26 9.29 -2.91 -26.82
N GLU A 27 10.33 -3.70 -26.72
CA GLU A 27 11.50 -3.62 -27.59
C GLU A 27 11.45 -4.79 -28.57
N GLU A 28 11.40 -4.47 -29.86
CA GLU A 28 11.36 -5.44 -30.94
C GLU A 28 12.71 -5.62 -31.61
N LYS A 29 12.95 -6.85 -32.08
CA LYS A 29 14.00 -7.18 -33.03
C LYS A 29 13.38 -7.57 -34.35
N ASP A 30 13.85 -6.93 -35.41
CA ASP A 30 13.54 -7.30 -36.78
C ASP A 30 14.15 -8.66 -37.11
N LEU A 31 13.31 -9.59 -37.57
CA LEU A 31 13.73 -10.93 -38.02
C LEU A 31 13.86 -11.03 -39.54
N GLY A 32 13.51 -9.97 -40.28
CA GLY A 32 13.35 -9.99 -41.72
C GLY A 32 11.97 -10.51 -42.16
N ASP A 33 11.66 -10.35 -43.44
CA ASP A 33 10.39 -10.76 -44.06
C ASP A 33 9.14 -10.19 -43.34
N ASP A 34 9.19 -8.91 -42.97
CA ASP A 34 8.07 -8.22 -42.31
C ASP A 34 7.63 -8.89 -40.97
N ARG A 35 8.56 -9.58 -40.29
CA ARG A 35 8.36 -10.21 -38.97
C ARG A 35 9.25 -9.63 -37.88
N PHE A 36 8.68 -9.50 -36.69
CA PHE A 36 9.31 -8.91 -35.51
C PHE A 36 9.11 -9.80 -34.29
N SER A 37 10.15 -9.93 -33.48
CA SER A 37 10.13 -10.69 -32.23
C SER A 37 10.44 -9.83 -31.02
N LEU A 38 10.07 -10.32 -29.85
CA LEU A 38 10.31 -9.64 -28.58
C LEU A 38 11.77 -9.73 -28.14
N VAL A 39 12.36 -8.58 -27.83
CA VAL A 39 13.62 -8.46 -27.08
C VAL A 39 13.32 -8.27 -25.59
N ASP A 40 12.50 -7.27 -25.27
CA ASP A 40 12.11 -6.96 -23.89
C ASP A 40 10.67 -6.45 -23.80
N GLY A 41 10.02 -6.74 -22.67
CA GLY A 41 8.64 -6.33 -22.38
C GLY A 41 7.82 -7.35 -21.59
N PRO A 42 6.55 -7.01 -21.28
CA PRO A 42 5.70 -7.76 -20.34
C PRO A 42 5.01 -8.98 -20.97
N PHE A 43 5.71 -9.74 -21.83
CA PHE A 43 5.15 -10.85 -22.60
C PHE A 43 5.93 -12.15 -22.40
N ASP A 44 5.18 -13.25 -22.27
CA ASP A 44 5.71 -14.62 -22.33
C ASP A 44 6.02 -15.07 -23.75
N TYR A 45 5.22 -14.59 -24.69
CA TYR A 45 5.31 -14.80 -26.12
C TYR A 45 4.85 -13.53 -26.81
N TYR A 46 5.55 -13.08 -27.83
CA TYR A 46 5.13 -11.98 -28.66
C TYR A 46 5.78 -12.11 -30.04
N GLU A 47 4.96 -12.03 -31.07
CA GLU A 47 5.34 -11.98 -32.47
C GLU A 47 4.44 -10.98 -33.18
N ARG A 48 5.04 -10.17 -34.05
CA ARG A 48 4.32 -9.25 -34.92
C ARG A 48 4.69 -9.54 -36.37
N SER A 49 3.69 -9.63 -37.24
CA SER A 49 3.88 -9.81 -38.68
C SER A 49 3.08 -8.80 -39.47
N LEU A 50 3.60 -8.39 -40.62
CA LEU A 50 2.93 -7.46 -41.53
C LEU A 50 2.57 -8.18 -42.84
N LEU A 51 1.35 -7.96 -43.30
CA LEU A 51 0.93 -8.28 -44.65
C LEU A 51 0.68 -6.97 -45.39
N VAL A 52 1.60 -6.63 -46.28
CA VAL A 52 1.56 -5.38 -47.05
C VAL A 52 0.94 -5.65 -48.42
N ARG A 53 -0.12 -4.91 -48.75
CA ARG A 53 -0.69 -4.87 -50.10
C ARG A 53 -0.48 -3.47 -50.66
N SER A 54 0.44 -3.35 -51.61
CA SER A 54 0.77 -2.07 -52.24
C SER A 54 -0.23 -1.70 -53.32
N GLY A 55 -0.82 -0.52 -53.21
CA GLY A 55 -1.60 0.15 -54.26
C GLY A 55 -0.77 1.21 -55.00
N SER A 56 -1.42 2.03 -55.82
CA SER A 56 -0.75 3.05 -56.65
C SER A 56 -0.16 4.22 -55.85
N ASN A 57 -0.87 4.68 -54.81
CA ASN A 57 -0.43 5.80 -53.93
C ASN A 57 -0.60 5.51 -52.43
N THR A 58 -1.20 4.38 -52.07
CA THR A 58 -1.47 3.98 -50.68
C THR A 58 -1.22 2.48 -50.51
N HIS A 59 -0.79 2.10 -49.32
CA HIS A 59 -0.54 0.73 -48.92
C HIS A 59 -1.56 0.31 -47.87
N THR A 60 -2.22 -0.82 -48.11
CA THR A 60 -3.04 -1.47 -47.09
C THR A 60 -2.13 -2.43 -46.31
N VAL A 61 -1.85 -2.09 -45.05
CA VAL A 61 -1.00 -2.89 -44.17
C VAL A 61 -1.87 -3.56 -43.13
N ILE A 62 -1.85 -4.89 -43.11
CA ILE A 62 -2.48 -5.69 -42.06
C ILE A 62 -1.40 -6.09 -41.08
N GLU A 63 -1.47 -5.52 -39.89
CA GLU A 63 -0.55 -5.77 -38.79
C GLU A 63 -1.16 -6.79 -37.83
N ARG A 64 -0.49 -7.92 -37.66
CA ARG A 64 -0.94 -9.03 -36.81
C ARG A 64 -0.01 -9.18 -35.62
N PHE A 65 -0.61 -9.25 -34.43
CA PHE A 65 0.08 -9.47 -33.17
C PHE A 65 -0.41 -10.75 -32.52
N ASP A 66 0.53 -11.64 -32.25
CA ASP A 66 0.31 -12.87 -31.50
C ASP A 66 1.09 -12.80 -30.21
N TYR A 67 0.37 -12.72 -29.08
CA TYR A 67 1.03 -12.50 -27.81
C TYR A 67 0.40 -13.23 -26.63
N ARG A 68 1.20 -13.43 -25.58
CA ARG A 68 0.76 -13.92 -24.27
C ARG A 68 1.41 -13.04 -23.22
N LEU A 69 0.60 -12.40 -22.38
CA LEU A 69 1.10 -11.56 -21.28
C LEU A 69 1.81 -12.41 -20.23
N SER A 70 2.91 -11.92 -19.66
CA SER A 70 3.60 -12.55 -18.52
C SER A 70 3.02 -12.13 -17.15
N ILE A 71 1.86 -11.45 -17.18
CA ILE A 71 1.09 -11.02 -16.00
C ILE A 71 0.12 -12.15 -15.61
N PRO A 72 0.35 -12.90 -14.52
CA PRO A 72 -0.39 -14.15 -14.27
C PRO A 72 -1.87 -13.90 -13.95
N TRP A 73 -2.19 -13.49 -12.71
CA TRP A 73 -3.57 -13.40 -12.24
C TRP A 73 -4.28 -12.13 -12.68
N PHE A 74 -3.52 -11.05 -12.88
CA PHE A 74 -4.05 -9.76 -13.33
C PHE A 74 -4.11 -9.63 -14.85
N GLY A 75 -3.67 -10.63 -15.62
CA GLY A 75 -3.55 -10.52 -17.08
C GLY A 75 -4.86 -10.12 -17.78
N ILE A 76 -6.02 -10.50 -17.23
CA ILE A 76 -7.34 -10.12 -17.75
C ILE A 76 -7.56 -8.60 -17.67
N LEU A 77 -7.20 -7.97 -16.54
CA LEU A 77 -7.34 -6.52 -16.32
C LEU A 77 -6.49 -5.72 -17.31
N PHE A 78 -5.33 -6.26 -17.69
CA PHE A 78 -4.40 -5.62 -18.62
C PHE A 78 -4.66 -5.93 -20.10
N ARG A 79 -5.63 -6.78 -20.44
CA ARG A 79 -5.96 -7.09 -21.86
C ARG A 79 -6.35 -5.85 -22.64
N TRP A 80 -7.24 -5.03 -22.11
CA TRP A 80 -7.73 -3.84 -22.80
C TRP A 80 -6.67 -2.72 -22.88
N PRO A 81 -5.98 -2.34 -21.77
CA PRO A 81 -4.90 -1.34 -21.84
C PRO A 81 -3.76 -1.75 -22.78
N VAL A 82 -3.34 -3.02 -22.77
CA VAL A 82 -2.28 -3.51 -23.67
C VAL A 82 -2.76 -3.52 -25.11
N ARG A 83 -3.96 -4.02 -25.40
CA ARG A 83 -4.52 -3.99 -26.76
C ARG A 83 -4.60 -2.55 -27.29
N HIS A 84 -4.98 -1.60 -26.45
CA HIS A 84 -5.02 -0.18 -26.80
C HIS A 84 -3.62 0.38 -27.07
N ALA A 85 -2.62 0.05 -26.25
CA ALA A 85 -1.23 0.46 -26.44
C ALA A 85 -0.61 -0.16 -27.71
N LEU A 86 -0.89 -1.44 -28.00
CA LEU A 86 -0.45 -2.08 -29.24
C LEU A 86 -1.11 -1.43 -30.47
N ARG A 87 -2.38 -1.02 -30.37
CA ARG A 87 -3.09 -0.32 -31.45
C ARG A 87 -2.58 1.10 -31.68
N ASN A 88 -2.28 1.82 -30.60
CA ASN A 88 -1.84 3.21 -30.63
C ASN A 88 -0.33 3.27 -30.40
N ARG A 89 0.42 3.01 -31.49
CA ARG A 89 1.88 3.06 -31.50
C ARG A 89 2.38 4.43 -31.05
N ARG A 90 3.39 4.42 -30.18
CA ARG A 90 4.11 5.62 -29.73
C ARG A 90 5.55 5.53 -30.24
N ASP A 91 6.02 6.56 -30.93
CA ASP A 91 7.38 6.56 -31.49
C ASP A 91 8.37 7.34 -30.60
N ASP A 92 7.87 8.06 -29.60
CA ASP A 92 8.66 8.88 -28.68
C ASP A 92 9.44 8.06 -27.64
N GLY A 93 9.35 6.72 -27.70
CA GLY A 93 9.96 5.79 -26.74
C GLY A 93 9.33 5.81 -25.34
N THR A 94 8.19 6.49 -25.17
CA THR A 94 7.55 6.66 -23.86
C THR A 94 6.53 5.56 -23.54
N SER A 95 6.62 5.04 -22.32
CA SER A 95 5.65 4.08 -21.78
C SER A 95 4.25 4.72 -21.60
N PRO A 96 3.16 3.96 -21.77
CA PRO A 96 1.81 4.39 -21.40
C PRO A 96 1.71 4.88 -19.95
N PHE A 97 0.82 5.84 -19.67
CA PHE A 97 0.69 6.45 -18.34
C PHE A 97 0.38 5.44 -17.21
N TRP A 98 -0.24 4.31 -17.55
CA TRP A 98 -0.59 3.24 -16.61
C TRP A 98 0.54 2.23 -16.39
N ALA A 99 1.56 2.21 -17.27
CA ALA A 99 2.70 1.31 -17.21
C ALA A 99 3.85 1.94 -16.42
N ALA A 100 4.84 1.12 -16.07
CA ALA A 100 6.08 1.61 -15.47
C ALA A 100 6.81 2.55 -16.45
N PRO A 101 7.51 3.59 -15.96
CA PRO A 101 8.33 4.46 -16.80
C PRO A 101 9.39 3.68 -17.58
N ASP A 102 10.09 2.75 -16.93
CA ASP A 102 11.04 1.86 -17.56
C ASP A 102 10.35 0.55 -17.99
N ARG A 103 10.85 -0.04 -19.08
CA ARG A 103 10.37 -1.35 -19.54
C ARG A 103 10.60 -2.42 -18.48
N LEU A 104 9.54 -3.21 -18.24
CA LEU A 104 9.60 -4.38 -17.37
C LEU A 104 9.63 -5.63 -18.23
N GLY A 105 10.77 -6.32 -18.22
CA GLY A 105 10.88 -7.61 -18.87
C GLY A 105 9.99 -8.67 -18.23
N LYS A 106 9.89 -9.82 -18.91
CA LYS A 106 9.06 -10.97 -18.52
C LYS A 106 9.16 -11.29 -17.03
N ARG A 107 10.40 -11.49 -16.54
CA ARG A 107 10.66 -11.87 -15.14
C ARG A 107 10.19 -10.80 -14.15
N ALA A 108 10.60 -9.54 -14.35
CA ALA A 108 10.24 -8.45 -13.46
C ALA A 108 8.72 -8.27 -13.40
N THR A 109 8.05 -8.36 -14.54
CA THR A 109 6.59 -8.31 -14.66
C THR A 109 5.92 -9.45 -13.88
N THR A 110 6.36 -10.69 -14.04
CA THR A 110 5.78 -11.85 -13.34
C THR A 110 5.98 -11.76 -11.83
N ILE A 111 7.19 -11.42 -11.37
CA ILE A 111 7.47 -11.28 -9.93
C ILE A 111 6.70 -10.09 -9.35
N PHE A 112 6.65 -8.96 -10.04
CA PHE A 112 5.93 -7.79 -9.56
C PHE A 112 4.43 -8.04 -9.45
N ALA A 113 3.81 -8.64 -10.47
CA ALA A 113 2.41 -9.07 -10.41
C ALA A 113 2.14 -10.05 -9.26
N THR A 114 3.12 -10.91 -8.96
CA THR A 114 3.10 -11.83 -7.82
C THR A 114 3.10 -11.10 -6.49
N LEU A 115 3.99 -10.11 -6.34
CA LEU A 115 4.05 -9.28 -5.15
C LEU A 115 2.76 -8.47 -4.95
N CYS A 116 2.13 -7.98 -6.01
CA CYS A 116 0.82 -7.32 -5.93
C CYS A 116 -0.28 -8.26 -5.43
N ALA A 117 -0.29 -9.53 -5.84
CA ALA A 117 -1.24 -10.53 -5.34
C ALA A 117 -1.04 -10.81 -3.85
N ILE A 118 0.21 -10.87 -3.38
CA ILE A 118 0.51 -11.04 -1.94
C ILE A 118 0.18 -9.75 -1.17
N ALA A 119 0.39 -8.56 -1.77
CA ALA A 119 0.03 -7.28 -1.18
C ALA A 119 -1.49 -7.17 -0.94
N LEU A 120 -2.33 -7.71 -1.83
CA LEU A 120 -3.79 -7.82 -1.59
C LEU A 120 -4.08 -8.61 -0.30
N LEU A 121 -3.45 -9.78 -0.13
CA LEU A 121 -3.62 -10.57 1.09
C LEU A 121 -3.13 -9.81 2.33
N SER A 122 -1.98 -9.13 2.25
CA SER A 122 -1.44 -8.31 3.34
C SER A 122 -2.42 -7.20 3.72
N GLY A 123 -2.98 -6.49 2.74
CA GLY A 123 -4.02 -5.49 2.96
C GLY A 123 -5.23 -6.03 3.72
N PHE A 124 -5.73 -7.19 3.28
CA PHE A 124 -6.86 -7.88 3.93
C PHE A 124 -6.55 -8.22 5.39
N LEU A 125 -5.44 -8.93 5.64
CA LEU A 125 -5.03 -9.35 6.99
C LEU A 125 -4.74 -8.15 7.91
N SER A 126 -4.30 -7.01 7.35
CA SER A 126 -4.08 -5.79 8.12
C SER A 126 -5.36 -5.15 8.62
N ASN A 127 -6.42 -5.14 7.79
CA ASN A 127 -7.64 -4.37 8.07
C ASN A 127 -8.74 -5.20 8.75
N ALA A 128 -8.79 -6.52 8.49
CA ALA A 128 -9.80 -7.42 9.07
C ALA A 128 -10.02 -7.25 10.58
N PRO A 129 -8.98 -7.12 11.43
CA PRO A 129 -9.17 -6.92 12.87
C PRO A 129 -9.91 -5.62 13.21
N ALA A 130 -9.52 -4.50 12.59
CA ALA A 130 -10.11 -3.19 12.91
C ALA A 130 -11.57 -3.11 12.46
N GLU A 131 -11.95 -3.75 11.36
CA GLU A 131 -13.33 -3.72 10.88
C GLU A 131 -14.26 -4.68 11.65
N THR A 132 -13.73 -5.77 12.22
CA THR A 132 -14.55 -6.85 12.80
C THR A 132 -14.52 -6.97 14.33
N HIS A 133 -13.56 -6.34 15.02
CA HIS A 133 -13.39 -6.51 16.47
C HIS A 133 -14.62 -6.10 17.29
N THR A 134 -15.41 -5.14 16.82
CA THR A 134 -16.62 -4.67 17.50
C THR A 134 -17.69 -5.77 17.55
N TYR A 135 -17.88 -6.52 16.46
CA TYR A 135 -18.79 -7.67 16.44
C TYR A 135 -18.33 -8.80 17.36
N ALA A 136 -17.02 -9.03 17.43
CA ALA A 136 -16.45 -9.99 18.37
C ALA A 136 -16.62 -9.54 19.83
N ALA A 137 -16.53 -8.23 20.09
CA ALA A 137 -16.73 -7.67 21.42
C ALA A 137 -18.19 -7.84 21.89
N ASP A 138 -19.16 -7.63 20.99
CA ASP A 138 -20.58 -7.87 21.27
C ASP A 138 -20.83 -9.33 21.66
N GLU A 139 -20.34 -10.28 20.84
CA GLU A 139 -20.55 -11.70 21.08
C GLU A 139 -19.88 -12.20 22.37
N PHE A 140 -18.66 -11.73 22.66
CA PHE A 140 -17.96 -12.09 23.88
C PHE A 140 -18.39 -11.24 25.09
N ASN A 141 -19.32 -10.30 24.91
CA ASN A 141 -19.82 -9.36 25.92
C ASN A 141 -18.69 -8.61 26.66
N VAL A 142 -17.81 -7.99 25.88
CA VAL A 142 -16.56 -7.37 26.34
C VAL A 142 -16.65 -5.84 26.30
N ASP A 143 -16.18 -5.18 27.36
CA ASP A 143 -16.21 -3.72 27.49
C ASP A 143 -15.16 -3.00 26.62
N GLN A 144 -15.33 -1.68 26.45
CA GLN A 144 -14.44 -0.87 25.60
C GLN A 144 -12.98 -0.83 26.09
N LEU A 145 -12.74 -0.98 27.40
CA LEU A 145 -11.38 -1.07 27.92
C LEU A 145 -10.70 -2.35 27.40
N SER A 146 -11.39 -3.49 27.48
CA SER A 146 -10.87 -4.76 27.00
C SER A 146 -10.73 -4.79 25.48
N GLN A 147 -11.61 -4.12 24.72
CA GLN A 147 -11.40 -3.86 23.29
C GLN A 147 -10.14 -3.02 23.03
N GLY A 148 -9.88 -2.01 23.87
CA GLY A 148 -8.65 -1.22 23.82
C GLY A 148 -7.40 -2.05 24.12
N VAL A 149 -7.48 -2.94 25.12
CA VAL A 149 -6.41 -3.91 25.45
C VAL A 149 -6.16 -4.85 24.28
N LEU A 150 -7.21 -5.37 23.65
CA LEU A 150 -7.11 -6.19 22.43
C LEU A 150 -6.35 -5.43 21.33
N GLY A 151 -6.75 -4.20 21.01
CA GLY A 151 -6.09 -3.39 19.98
C GLY A 151 -4.62 -3.11 20.28
N ALA A 152 -4.29 -2.86 21.55
CA ALA A 152 -2.91 -2.63 21.99
C ALA A 152 -2.05 -3.90 21.92
N LEU A 153 -2.59 -5.06 22.33
CA LEU A 153 -1.92 -6.36 22.24
C LEU A 153 -1.62 -6.73 20.80
N ILE A 154 -2.60 -6.62 19.89
CA ILE A 154 -2.42 -6.91 18.47
C ILE A 154 -1.24 -6.13 17.89
N ARG A 155 -1.11 -4.85 18.26
CA ARG A 155 -0.03 -3.97 17.80
C ARG A 155 1.36 -4.39 18.25
N ILE A 156 1.50 -5.09 19.38
CA ILE A 156 2.78 -5.70 19.79
C ILE A 156 3.30 -6.65 18.69
N GLY A 157 2.40 -7.32 17.97
CA GLY A 157 2.76 -8.17 16.83
C GLY A 157 3.55 -7.43 15.74
N THR A 158 3.29 -6.13 15.52
CA THR A 158 4.09 -5.32 14.57
C THR A 158 5.54 -5.15 15.04
N LEU A 159 5.79 -5.11 16.35
CA LEU A 159 7.14 -5.05 16.91
C LEU A 159 7.87 -6.40 16.75
N LEU A 160 7.17 -7.52 16.96
CA LEU A 160 7.70 -8.87 16.75
C LEU A 160 8.13 -9.10 15.30
N ALA A 161 7.40 -8.52 14.34
CA ALA A 161 7.71 -8.62 12.92
C ALA A 161 9.10 -8.05 12.55
N ILE A 162 9.63 -7.10 13.33
CA ILE A 162 10.99 -6.58 13.12
C ILE A 162 12.01 -7.71 13.28
N GLY A 163 11.83 -8.58 14.27
CA GLY A 163 12.69 -9.76 14.48
C GLY A 163 12.58 -10.76 13.33
N PHE A 164 11.36 -11.01 12.83
CA PHE A 164 11.14 -11.91 11.69
C PHE A 164 11.67 -11.35 10.37
N ALA A 165 11.66 -10.04 10.17
CA ALA A 165 12.30 -9.42 9.01
C ALA A 165 13.82 -9.65 9.02
N VAL A 166 14.47 -9.53 10.18
CA VAL A 166 15.89 -9.88 10.35
C VAL A 166 16.13 -11.38 10.15
N LEU A 167 15.18 -12.23 10.57
CA LEU A 167 15.24 -13.67 10.33
C LEU A 167 15.15 -14.00 8.83
N ALA A 168 14.33 -13.25 8.07
CA ALA A 168 14.18 -13.37 6.63
C ALA A 168 15.48 -13.11 5.88
N ASP A 169 16.27 -12.15 6.36
CA ASP A 169 17.61 -11.91 5.82
C ASP A 169 18.51 -13.14 6.04
N ARG A 170 18.45 -13.83 7.19
CA ARG A 170 19.32 -14.99 7.46
C ARG A 170 18.89 -16.30 6.80
N HIS A 171 17.58 -16.58 6.74
CA HIS A 171 17.04 -17.89 6.34
C HIS A 171 16.52 -17.94 4.90
N GLY A 172 16.61 -16.81 4.18
CA GLY A 172 16.04 -16.63 2.85
C GLY A 172 14.66 -16.00 2.92
N ARG A 173 14.46 -14.97 2.11
CA ARG A 173 13.23 -14.16 2.13
C ARG A 173 12.04 -14.91 1.58
N ARG A 174 12.24 -15.76 0.58
CA ARG A 174 11.17 -16.59 0.01
C ARG A 174 10.59 -17.52 1.08
N ARG A 175 11.45 -18.12 1.90
CA ARG A 175 11.05 -19.06 2.96
C ARG A 175 10.27 -18.35 4.06
N VAL A 176 10.77 -17.22 4.56
CA VAL A 176 10.06 -16.46 5.60
C VAL A 176 8.77 -15.82 5.09
N LEU A 177 8.74 -15.38 3.83
CA LEU A 177 7.51 -14.93 3.18
C LEU A 177 6.45 -16.03 3.16
N SER A 178 6.84 -17.25 2.80
CA SER A 178 5.95 -18.42 2.76
C SER A 178 5.41 -18.74 4.15
N TRP A 179 6.27 -18.74 5.18
CA TRP A 179 5.85 -18.93 6.57
C TRP A 179 4.87 -17.86 7.02
N ALA A 180 5.16 -16.59 6.75
CA ALA A 180 4.28 -15.49 7.14
C ALA A 180 2.90 -15.60 6.46
N ILE A 181 2.82 -16.02 5.20
CA ILE A 181 1.55 -16.29 4.53
C ILE A 181 0.81 -17.44 5.21
N THR A 182 1.47 -18.58 5.42
CA THR A 182 0.85 -19.77 6.01
C THR A 182 0.36 -19.49 7.43
N PHE A 183 1.20 -18.91 8.29
CA PHE A 183 0.81 -18.55 9.66
C PHE A 183 -0.25 -17.45 9.69
N GLY A 184 -0.18 -16.47 8.78
CA GLY A 184 -1.19 -15.41 8.68
C GLY A 184 -2.57 -15.95 8.33
N ILE A 185 -2.67 -16.81 7.31
CA ILE A 185 -3.93 -17.43 6.91
C ILE A 185 -4.43 -18.42 7.97
N ALA A 186 -3.56 -19.30 8.47
CA ALA A 186 -3.94 -20.29 9.49
C ALA A 186 -4.42 -19.62 10.78
N SER A 187 -3.73 -18.56 11.24
CA SER A 187 -4.15 -17.82 12.43
C SER A 187 -5.40 -16.99 12.21
N SER A 188 -5.64 -16.50 10.99
CA SER A 188 -6.92 -15.89 10.62
C SER A 188 -8.06 -16.90 10.77
N CYS A 189 -7.91 -18.10 10.21
CA CYS A 189 -8.92 -19.16 10.37
C CYS A 189 -9.08 -19.62 11.83
N ALA A 190 -7.99 -19.70 12.59
CA ALA A 190 -8.04 -19.99 14.02
C ALA A 190 -8.79 -18.89 14.81
N ALA A 191 -8.64 -17.61 14.42
CA ALA A 191 -9.39 -16.51 14.99
C ALA A 191 -10.90 -16.64 14.74
N ALA A 192 -11.31 -17.16 13.57
CA ALA A 192 -12.71 -17.45 13.28
C ALA A 192 -13.29 -18.50 14.24
N LEU A 193 -12.49 -19.46 14.69
CA LEU A 193 -12.90 -20.52 15.60
C LEU A 193 -12.66 -20.19 17.08
N ALA A 194 -12.26 -18.95 17.39
CA ALA A 194 -11.90 -18.58 18.75
C ALA A 194 -13.14 -18.63 19.68
N PRO A 195 -13.07 -19.35 20.81
CA PRO A 195 -14.17 -19.43 21.77
C PRO A 195 -14.12 -18.32 22.83
N SER A 196 -13.05 -17.52 22.86
CA SER A 196 -12.88 -16.42 23.80
C SER A 196 -12.04 -15.29 23.22
N ILE A 197 -12.20 -14.08 23.80
CA ILE A 197 -11.45 -12.88 23.42
C ILE A 197 -9.92 -13.05 23.56
N GLY A 198 -9.45 -13.84 24.53
CA GLY A 198 -8.02 -14.08 24.74
C GLY A 198 -7.38 -14.94 23.64
N ILE A 199 -8.08 -16.00 23.22
CA ILE A 199 -7.64 -16.83 22.08
C ILE A 199 -7.71 -16.02 20.79
N PHE A 200 -8.78 -15.24 20.61
CA PHE A 200 -8.93 -14.33 19.49
C PHE A 200 -7.77 -13.32 19.42
N ALA A 201 -7.44 -12.66 20.54
CA ALA A 201 -6.31 -11.74 20.65
C ALA A 201 -4.98 -12.40 20.25
N THR A 202 -4.73 -13.61 20.76
CA THR A 202 -3.50 -14.37 20.47
C THR A 202 -3.38 -14.68 18.98
N CYS A 203 -4.47 -15.13 18.35
CA CYS A 203 -4.50 -15.36 16.90
C CYS A 203 -4.22 -14.06 16.13
N LEU A 204 -4.84 -12.95 16.54
CA LEU A 204 -4.67 -11.66 15.87
C LEU A 204 -3.26 -11.06 16.05
N VAL A 205 -2.58 -11.32 17.16
CA VAL A 205 -1.15 -10.98 17.32
C VAL A 205 -0.30 -11.71 16.28
N ILE A 206 -0.57 -12.99 16.03
CA ILE A 206 0.15 -13.77 15.00
C ILE A 206 -0.20 -13.27 13.60
N VAL A 207 -1.48 -12.97 13.32
CA VAL A 207 -1.92 -12.35 12.05
C VAL A 207 -1.19 -11.03 11.83
N ARG A 208 -1.12 -10.16 12.86
CA ARG A 208 -0.47 -8.85 12.75
C ARG A 208 1.04 -8.97 12.55
N THR A 209 1.69 -9.92 13.24
CA THR A 209 3.12 -10.22 13.08
C THR A 209 3.41 -10.71 11.68
N SER A 210 2.59 -11.64 11.18
CA SER A 210 2.68 -12.19 9.83
C SER A 210 2.50 -11.12 8.76
N ASN A 211 1.46 -10.28 8.91
CA ASN A 211 1.18 -9.18 8.00
C ASN A 211 2.32 -8.14 7.95
N ALA A 212 2.83 -7.71 9.11
CA ALA A 212 3.92 -6.75 9.15
C ALA A 212 5.23 -7.32 8.55
N THR A 213 5.48 -8.62 8.75
CA THR A 213 6.61 -9.33 8.12
C THR A 213 6.43 -9.41 6.59
N LEU A 214 5.21 -9.74 6.14
CA LEU A 214 4.84 -9.76 4.73
C LEU A 214 5.08 -8.42 4.05
N GLY A 215 4.52 -7.34 4.61
CA GLY A 215 4.67 -6.00 4.07
C GLY A 215 6.14 -5.57 3.96
N ALA A 216 6.95 -5.88 4.97
CA ALA A 216 8.38 -5.60 4.93
C ALA A 216 9.09 -6.34 3.79
N ILE A 217 8.88 -7.66 3.67
CA ILE A 217 9.56 -8.47 2.64
C ILE A 217 9.11 -8.08 1.23
N ILE A 218 7.81 -7.84 1.01
CA ILE A 218 7.25 -7.47 -0.30
C ILE A 218 7.89 -6.20 -0.85
N VAL A 219 8.02 -5.16 0.00
CA VAL A 219 8.62 -3.89 -0.39
C VAL A 219 10.07 -4.07 -0.83
N VAL A 220 10.87 -4.84 -0.07
CA VAL A 220 12.27 -5.04 -0.43
C VAL A 220 12.42 -5.88 -1.70
N PHE A 221 11.62 -6.95 -1.85
CA PHE A 221 11.62 -7.76 -3.06
C PHE A 221 11.29 -6.94 -4.32
N ALA A 222 10.33 -6.02 -4.22
CA ALA A 222 9.97 -5.15 -5.33
C ALA A 222 11.09 -4.19 -5.70
N LEU A 223 11.77 -3.61 -4.70
CA LEU A 223 12.90 -2.71 -4.93
C LEU A 223 14.11 -3.41 -5.58
N GLU A 224 14.29 -4.70 -5.32
CA GLU A 224 15.36 -5.51 -5.89
C GLU A 224 15.12 -5.92 -7.34
N GLU A 225 13.87 -6.19 -7.72
CA GLU A 225 13.53 -6.66 -9.07
C GLU A 225 13.16 -5.51 -10.03
N LEU A 226 12.71 -4.35 -9.52
CA LEU A 226 12.34 -3.21 -10.37
C LEU A 226 13.56 -2.33 -10.74
N PRO A 227 13.60 -1.82 -11.99
CA PRO A 227 14.56 -0.80 -12.42
C PRO A 227 14.50 0.45 -11.53
N ALA A 228 15.63 1.16 -11.40
CA ALA A 228 15.75 2.29 -10.49
C ALA A 228 14.70 3.40 -10.76
N GLY A 229 14.42 3.72 -12.03
CA GLY A 229 13.44 4.74 -12.44
C GLY A 229 11.98 4.35 -12.16
N SER A 230 11.71 3.06 -11.96
CA SER A 230 10.36 2.50 -11.82
C SER A 230 10.01 2.06 -10.39
N ARG A 231 10.94 2.16 -9.44
CA ARG A 231 10.74 1.75 -8.03
C ARG A 231 9.60 2.53 -7.34
N ALA A 232 9.52 3.84 -7.54
CA ALA A 232 8.47 4.67 -6.94
C ALA A 232 7.07 4.31 -7.48
N TRP A 233 6.96 4.07 -8.79
CA TRP A 233 5.74 3.57 -9.42
C TRP A 233 5.35 2.19 -8.84
N GLY A 234 6.31 1.28 -8.72
CA GLY A 234 6.07 -0.05 -8.18
C GLY A 234 5.60 -0.05 -6.72
N LEU A 235 6.22 0.76 -5.86
CA LEU A 235 5.76 0.94 -4.48
C LEU A 235 4.33 1.50 -4.41
N SER A 236 3.98 2.41 -5.32
CA SER A 236 2.63 2.97 -5.40
C SER A 236 1.60 1.90 -5.77
N VAL A 237 1.89 1.07 -6.79
CA VAL A 237 1.00 -0.03 -7.22
C VAL A 237 0.88 -1.12 -6.14
N LEU A 238 1.93 -1.41 -5.38
CA LEU A 238 1.86 -2.29 -4.22
C LEU A 238 0.98 -1.72 -3.12
N GLY A 239 1.11 -0.42 -2.83
CA GLY A 239 0.25 0.28 -1.88
C GLY A 239 -1.22 0.23 -2.30
N LEU A 240 -1.51 0.45 -3.58
CA LEU A 240 -2.86 0.33 -4.14
C LEU A 240 -3.39 -1.11 -4.04
N SER A 241 -2.54 -2.10 -4.28
CA SER A 241 -2.90 -3.51 -4.13
C SER A 241 -3.25 -3.84 -2.67
N ALA A 242 -2.46 -3.37 -1.71
CA ALA A 242 -2.79 -3.51 -0.29
C ALA A 242 -4.07 -2.76 0.10
N ALA A 243 -4.30 -1.55 -0.43
CA ALA A 243 -5.52 -0.80 -0.18
C ALA A 243 -6.76 -1.51 -0.73
N LEU A 244 -6.68 -2.13 -1.91
CA LEU A 244 -7.76 -2.95 -2.47
C LEU A 244 -8.07 -4.17 -1.59
N GLY A 245 -7.04 -4.80 -1.03
CA GLY A 245 -7.20 -5.90 -0.07
C GLY A 245 -7.91 -5.47 1.21
N ALA A 246 -7.54 -4.31 1.76
CA ALA A 246 -8.22 -3.71 2.90
C ALA A 246 -9.67 -3.33 2.57
N GLY A 247 -9.93 -2.79 1.37
CA GLY A 247 -11.27 -2.46 0.88
C GLY A 247 -12.18 -3.67 0.73
N PHE A 248 -11.63 -4.85 0.38
CA PHE A 248 -12.42 -6.08 0.31
C PHE A 248 -12.98 -6.49 1.67
N VAL A 249 -12.28 -6.21 2.77
CA VAL A 249 -12.81 -6.40 4.14
C VAL A 249 -14.04 -5.52 4.36
N VAL A 250 -13.96 -4.24 3.96
CA VAL A 250 -15.07 -3.30 4.07
C VAL A 250 -16.26 -3.74 3.22
N TRP A 251 -16.03 -4.27 2.02
CA TRP A 251 -17.10 -4.82 1.18
C TRP A 251 -17.73 -6.09 1.76
N ALA A 252 -16.95 -6.90 2.48
CA ALA A 252 -17.42 -8.12 3.15
C ALA A 252 -18.10 -7.83 4.50
N GLN A 253 -17.90 -6.64 5.08
CA GLN A 253 -18.44 -6.26 6.37
C GLN A 253 -19.98 -6.42 6.52
N PRO A 254 -20.84 -6.22 5.49
CA PRO A 254 -22.27 -6.50 5.60
C PRO A 254 -22.59 -7.94 6.06
N ILE A 255 -21.71 -8.91 5.77
CA ILE A 255 -21.84 -10.30 6.22
C ILE A 255 -21.81 -10.37 7.75
N ALA A 256 -21.00 -9.54 8.42
CA ALA A 256 -20.91 -9.49 9.87
C ALA A 256 -22.21 -9.06 10.55
N GLY A 257 -23.08 -8.33 9.83
CA GLY A 257 -24.36 -7.86 10.35
C GLY A 257 -25.53 -8.84 10.20
N VAL A 258 -25.32 -10.02 9.60
CA VAL A 258 -26.43 -10.98 9.32
C VAL A 258 -26.82 -11.77 10.57
N ALA A 259 -25.83 -12.23 11.34
CA ALA A 259 -26.01 -12.90 12.62
C ALA A 259 -24.78 -12.66 13.51
N GLU A 260 -24.92 -12.84 14.83
CA GLU A 260 -23.84 -12.63 15.80
C GLU A 260 -22.56 -13.43 15.49
N TRP A 261 -22.67 -14.62 14.87
CA TRP A 261 -21.51 -15.44 14.51
C TRP A 261 -20.93 -15.13 13.12
N SER A 262 -21.64 -14.38 12.27
CA SER A 262 -21.30 -14.24 10.85
C SER A 262 -20.02 -13.45 10.59
N TRP A 263 -19.56 -12.62 11.53
CA TRP A 263 -18.27 -11.93 11.43
C TRP A 263 -17.09 -12.92 11.32
N ARG A 264 -17.22 -14.14 11.85
CA ARG A 264 -16.22 -15.20 11.74
C ARG A 264 -15.93 -15.59 10.30
N LEU A 265 -16.92 -15.48 9.40
CA LEU A 265 -16.76 -15.83 7.99
C LEU A 265 -15.73 -14.92 7.29
N ILE A 266 -15.61 -13.67 7.71
CA ILE A 266 -14.63 -12.71 7.15
C ILE A 266 -13.21 -13.25 7.36
N PHE A 267 -12.92 -13.87 8.50
CA PHE A 267 -11.62 -14.44 8.81
C PHE A 267 -11.28 -15.72 8.03
N VAL A 268 -12.26 -16.31 7.32
CA VAL A 268 -12.10 -17.50 6.47
C VAL A 268 -11.86 -17.13 5.00
N ILE A 269 -12.25 -15.91 4.58
CA ILE A 269 -12.03 -15.39 3.21
C ILE A 269 -10.58 -15.55 2.71
N PRO A 270 -9.52 -15.35 3.52
CA PRO A 270 -8.14 -15.57 3.06
C PRO A 270 -7.87 -16.96 2.48
N LEU A 271 -8.66 -18.00 2.82
CA LEU A 271 -8.55 -19.33 2.22
C LEU A 271 -8.77 -19.30 0.70
N LEU A 272 -9.66 -18.43 0.23
CA LEU A 272 -9.93 -18.26 -1.21
C LEU A 272 -8.71 -17.71 -1.97
N MET A 273 -7.79 -17.04 -1.26
CA MET A 273 -6.55 -16.51 -1.82
C MET A 273 -5.40 -17.53 -1.80
N ILE A 274 -5.57 -18.72 -1.19
CA ILE A 274 -4.51 -19.74 -1.14
C ILE A 274 -4.02 -20.17 -2.53
N PRO A 275 -4.89 -20.51 -3.51
CA PRO A 275 -4.41 -20.96 -4.83
C PRO A 275 -3.58 -19.88 -5.54
N LEU A 276 -4.05 -18.63 -5.43
CA LEU A 276 -3.38 -17.43 -5.93
C LEU A 276 -1.98 -17.30 -5.29
N VAL A 277 -1.92 -17.40 -3.97
CA VAL A 277 -0.70 -17.16 -3.20
C VAL A 277 0.29 -18.34 -3.24
N VAL A 278 -0.17 -19.58 -3.34
CA VAL A 278 0.68 -20.76 -3.55
C VAL A 278 1.29 -20.73 -4.94
N GLY A 279 0.50 -20.37 -5.96
CA GLY A 279 1.01 -20.13 -7.31
C GLY A 279 2.08 -19.03 -7.30
N ALA A 280 1.84 -17.96 -6.54
CA ALA A 280 2.76 -16.85 -6.34
C ALA A 280 4.09 -17.27 -5.71
N ILE A 281 4.05 -17.95 -4.56
CA ILE A 281 5.23 -18.43 -3.84
C ILE A 281 6.08 -19.37 -4.71
N ARG A 282 5.45 -20.21 -5.54
CA ARG A 282 6.16 -21.15 -6.42
C ARG A 282 6.99 -20.44 -7.49
N GLN A 283 6.54 -19.28 -7.97
CA GLN A 283 7.17 -18.51 -9.05
C GLN A 283 8.28 -17.56 -8.56
N LEU A 284 8.33 -17.24 -7.27
CA LEU A 284 9.35 -16.34 -6.71
C LEU A 284 10.73 -17.02 -6.69
N PRO A 285 11.76 -16.48 -7.38
CA PRO A 285 13.13 -16.91 -7.17
C PRO A 285 13.62 -16.48 -5.77
N GLU A 286 14.67 -17.12 -5.26
CA GLU A 286 15.36 -16.58 -4.08
C GLU A 286 15.97 -15.22 -4.43
N SER A 287 15.88 -14.24 -3.53
CA SER A 287 16.33 -12.87 -3.81
C SER A 287 17.81 -12.83 -4.17
N ARG A 288 18.13 -12.25 -5.33
CA ARG A 288 19.51 -12.15 -5.87
C ARG A 288 20.29 -10.99 -5.24
N ARG A 289 20.53 -10.99 -3.93
CA ARG A 289 21.74 -10.39 -3.31
C ARG A 289 21.69 -10.54 -1.79
N PHE A 290 22.46 -11.50 -1.30
CA PHE A 290 22.87 -11.57 0.10
C PHE A 290 24.37 -11.25 0.28
N ARG A 291 24.94 -10.42 -0.60
CA ARG A 291 26.39 -10.13 -0.61
C ARG A 291 26.66 -8.67 -0.95
N SER A 292 26.50 -7.81 0.04
CA SER A 292 27.25 -6.56 0.23
C SER A 292 26.76 -5.90 1.52
N HIS A 293 27.06 -6.52 2.66
CA HIS A 293 27.01 -5.80 3.92
C HIS A 293 28.22 -4.88 3.98
N VAL A 294 28.10 -3.68 3.41
CA VAL A 294 29.03 -2.60 3.72
C VAL A 294 28.69 -2.12 5.13
N PRO A 295 29.65 -2.11 6.09
CA PRO A 295 29.39 -1.59 7.42
C PRO A 295 29.08 -0.09 7.33
N GLY A 296 27.78 0.23 7.31
CA GLY A 296 27.30 1.61 7.32
C GLY A 296 27.57 2.31 8.66
N PRO A 297 27.57 3.65 8.67
CA PRO A 297 27.82 4.47 9.86
C PRO A 297 26.86 4.13 11.02
N LYS A 298 27.36 4.30 12.25
CA LYS A 298 26.59 3.98 13.47
C LYS A 298 25.45 4.99 13.65
N LEU A 299 24.22 4.48 13.86
CA LEU A 299 22.99 5.26 14.09
C LEU A 299 23.09 6.27 15.25
N ARG A 300 24.08 6.11 16.13
CA ARG A 300 24.36 6.96 17.30
C ARG A 300 24.55 8.44 16.92
N ASN A 301 25.12 8.71 15.74
CA ASN A 301 25.37 10.08 15.30
C ASN A 301 24.08 10.83 14.90
N TYR A 302 22.99 10.11 14.65
CA TYR A 302 21.71 10.65 14.21
C TYR A 302 20.61 10.60 15.28
N ARG A 303 20.98 10.41 16.56
CA ARG A 303 20.04 10.26 17.69
C ARG A 303 19.04 11.43 17.81
N SER A 304 19.48 12.67 17.66
CA SER A 304 18.58 13.82 17.74
C SER A 304 17.53 13.82 16.62
N ARG A 305 17.92 13.47 15.39
CA ARG A 305 16.99 13.36 14.24
C ARG A 305 16.02 12.19 14.46
N LEU A 306 16.50 11.09 15.04
CA LEU A 306 15.70 9.92 15.36
C LEU A 306 14.66 10.21 16.45
N VAL A 307 15.03 10.95 17.51
CA VAL A 307 14.10 11.36 18.56
C VAL A 307 13.03 12.30 18.01
N LEU A 308 13.40 13.23 17.12
CA LEU A 308 12.43 14.13 16.47
C LEU A 308 11.44 13.36 15.59
N LEU A 309 11.95 12.48 14.72
CA LEU A 309 11.11 11.67 13.84
C LEU A 309 10.24 10.70 14.64
N GLY A 310 10.84 9.95 15.57
CA GLY A 310 10.14 9.03 16.46
C GLY A 310 9.09 9.73 17.31
N GLY A 311 9.39 10.91 17.85
CA GLY A 311 8.45 11.73 18.61
C GLY A 311 7.25 12.17 17.76
N ALA A 312 7.47 12.59 16.52
CA ALA A 312 6.38 12.91 15.60
C ALA A 312 5.51 11.67 15.29
N TYR A 313 6.12 10.51 15.02
CA TYR A 313 5.38 9.25 14.81
C TYR A 313 4.61 8.80 16.06
N PHE A 314 5.18 8.97 17.24
CA PHE A 314 4.53 8.68 18.51
C PHE A 314 3.27 9.53 18.69
N LEU A 315 3.41 10.85 18.54
CA LEU A 315 2.34 11.83 18.73
C LEU A 315 1.22 11.67 17.69
N LEU A 316 1.57 11.40 16.43
CA LEU A 316 0.58 11.07 15.40
C LEU A 316 -0.09 9.72 15.68
N GLY A 317 0.69 8.72 16.07
CA GLY A 317 0.20 7.39 16.42
C GLY A 317 -0.81 7.41 17.55
N LEU A 318 -0.59 8.25 18.57
CA LEU A 318 -1.45 8.46 19.73
C LEU A 318 -2.90 8.80 19.36
N PHE A 319 -3.12 9.47 18.22
CA PHE A 319 -4.44 9.88 17.75
C PHE A 319 -4.96 9.04 16.56
N LEU A 320 -4.12 8.77 15.56
CA LEU A 320 -4.53 8.02 14.38
C LEU A 320 -4.98 6.59 14.72
N SER A 321 -4.31 5.96 15.69
CA SER A 321 -4.58 4.57 16.04
C SER A 321 -5.94 4.38 16.72
N PRO A 322 -6.33 5.22 17.70
CA PRO A 322 -7.70 5.25 18.22
C PRO A 322 -8.77 5.51 17.17
N ILE A 323 -8.54 6.42 16.21
CA ILE A 323 -9.51 6.68 15.15
C ILE A 323 -9.74 5.42 14.33
N ASP A 324 -8.67 4.79 13.84
CA ASP A 324 -8.78 3.59 13.00
C ASP A 324 -9.42 2.43 13.76
N TRP A 325 -9.23 2.35 15.08
CA TRP A 325 -9.78 1.28 15.91
C TRP A 325 -11.25 1.55 16.29
N PHE A 326 -11.58 2.69 16.89
CA PHE A 326 -12.90 2.95 17.46
C PHE A 326 -13.91 3.61 16.49
N ARG A 327 -13.53 3.94 15.25
CA ARG A 327 -14.47 4.58 14.30
C ARG A 327 -15.71 3.71 14.03
N ASN A 328 -15.54 2.41 13.83
CA ASN A 328 -16.67 1.54 13.54
C ASN A 328 -17.57 1.39 14.76
N GLU A 329 -16.99 1.29 15.96
CA GLU A 329 -17.74 1.29 17.22
C GLU A 329 -18.57 2.57 17.34
N TYR A 330 -17.97 3.74 17.13
CA TYR A 330 -18.69 5.02 17.19
C TYR A 330 -19.88 5.08 16.23
N LEU A 331 -19.71 4.61 14.99
CA LEU A 331 -20.80 4.57 14.02
C LEU A 331 -21.91 3.58 14.42
N ARG A 332 -21.56 2.44 15.01
CA ARG A 332 -22.50 1.40 15.43
C ARG A 332 -23.23 1.77 16.72
N ASP A 333 -22.51 2.14 17.76
CA ASP A 333 -23.04 2.33 19.11
C ASP A 333 -23.71 3.69 19.30
N GLU A 334 -23.12 4.77 18.80
CA GLU A 334 -23.65 6.13 19.00
C GLU A 334 -24.63 6.54 17.89
N HIS A 335 -24.49 5.99 16.66
CA HIS A 335 -25.36 6.31 15.52
C HIS A 335 -26.24 5.17 15.02
N GLY A 336 -26.12 3.97 15.61
CA GLY A 336 -26.97 2.82 15.24
C GLY A 336 -26.72 2.29 13.82
N PHE A 337 -25.55 2.55 13.22
CA PHE A 337 -25.30 2.15 11.84
C PHE A 337 -25.27 0.64 11.71
N THR A 338 -25.97 0.13 10.70
CA THR A 338 -25.86 -1.27 10.30
C THR A 338 -24.50 -1.55 9.66
N ALA A 339 -24.09 -2.82 9.62
CA ALA A 339 -22.84 -3.23 8.95
C ALA A 339 -22.77 -2.73 7.49
N PHE A 340 -23.90 -2.71 6.78
CA PHE A 340 -24.00 -2.15 5.45
C PHE A 340 -23.76 -0.63 5.42
N GLN A 341 -24.37 0.12 6.35
CA GLN A 341 -24.19 1.56 6.43
C GLN A 341 -22.76 1.97 6.79
N VAL A 342 -22.09 1.24 7.70
CA VAL A 342 -20.66 1.46 7.99
C VAL A 342 -19.82 1.24 6.73
N SER A 343 -20.10 0.17 5.97
CA SER A 343 -19.39 -0.15 4.73
C SER A 343 -19.58 0.95 3.68
N LEU A 344 -20.82 1.39 3.49
CA LEU A 344 -21.16 2.48 2.59
C LEU A 344 -20.47 3.78 3.01
N PHE A 345 -20.50 4.10 4.30
CA PHE A 345 -19.87 5.29 4.87
C PHE A 345 -18.37 5.33 4.59
N ILE A 346 -17.66 4.25 4.89
CA ILE A 346 -16.21 4.14 4.64
C ILE A 346 -15.94 4.23 3.13
N LEU A 347 -16.72 3.53 2.30
CA LEU A 347 -16.50 3.54 0.86
C LEU A 347 -16.68 4.95 0.25
N THR A 348 -17.71 5.69 0.66
CA THR A 348 -17.97 7.03 0.14
C THR A 348 -17.04 8.10 0.70
N THR A 349 -16.48 7.91 1.90
CA THR A 349 -15.62 8.92 2.55
C THR A 349 -14.13 8.65 2.31
N ALA A 350 -13.71 7.39 2.29
CA ALA A 350 -12.30 7.01 2.11
C ALA A 350 -11.87 6.98 0.65
N THR A 351 -12.73 6.53 -0.28
CA THR A 351 -12.37 6.44 -1.71
C THR A 351 -12.02 7.81 -2.31
N PRO A 352 -12.81 8.88 -2.09
CA PRO A 352 -12.44 10.20 -2.57
C PRO A 352 -11.22 10.79 -1.84
N GLY A 353 -10.84 10.24 -0.67
CA GLY A 353 -9.62 10.62 0.04
C GLY A 353 -8.34 10.50 -0.81
N GLY A 354 -8.35 9.63 -1.83
CA GLY A 354 -7.29 9.54 -2.84
C GLY A 354 -7.11 10.81 -3.69
N ILE A 355 -8.18 11.58 -3.91
CA ILE A 355 -8.10 12.91 -4.54
C ILE A 355 -7.33 13.86 -3.62
N GLY A 356 -7.64 13.83 -2.32
CA GLY A 356 -6.91 14.59 -1.30
C GLY A 356 -5.42 14.25 -1.27
N LEU A 357 -5.08 12.98 -1.45
CA LEU A 357 -3.70 12.52 -1.52
C LEU A 357 -2.95 13.12 -2.72
N TYR A 358 -3.58 13.11 -3.90
CA TYR A 358 -3.02 13.71 -5.11
C TYR A 358 -2.83 15.22 -4.96
N VAL A 359 -3.85 15.93 -4.46
CA VAL A 359 -3.78 17.38 -4.21
C VAL A 359 -2.69 17.71 -3.18
N ALA A 360 -2.63 16.96 -2.08
CA ALA A 360 -1.61 17.14 -1.05
C ALA A 360 -0.19 16.92 -1.59
N GLY A 361 0.01 15.95 -2.48
CA GLY A 361 1.29 15.76 -3.17
C GLY A 361 1.70 16.99 -3.99
N ARG A 362 0.78 17.55 -4.78
CA ARG A 362 1.04 18.77 -5.56
C ARG A 362 1.33 19.98 -4.67
N VAL A 363 0.61 20.13 -3.57
CA VAL A 363 0.86 21.19 -2.58
C VAL A 363 2.21 21.01 -1.89
N ALA A 364 2.58 19.78 -1.54
CA ALA A 364 3.88 19.44 -0.95
C ALA A 364 5.06 19.84 -1.85
N ASP A 365 4.91 19.68 -3.17
CA ASP A 365 5.94 20.03 -4.15
C ASP A 365 6.04 21.54 -4.42
N LEU A 366 4.92 22.26 -4.35
CA LEU A 366 4.86 23.70 -4.66
C LEU A 366 5.10 24.60 -3.46
N ARG A 367 4.52 24.25 -2.31
CA ARG A 367 4.48 25.08 -1.10
C ARG A 367 5.25 24.49 0.08
N GLY A 368 5.81 23.29 -0.10
CA GLY A 368 6.54 22.59 0.94
C GLY A 368 5.68 21.65 1.77
N ARG A 369 6.35 20.73 2.47
CA ARG A 369 5.74 19.61 3.19
C ARG A 369 5.28 20.02 4.59
N ARG A 370 5.89 21.06 5.19
CA ARG A 370 5.47 21.55 6.50
C ARG A 370 4.02 22.04 6.49
N ILE A 371 3.61 22.71 5.41
CA ILE A 371 2.22 23.16 5.22
C ILE A 371 1.28 21.97 5.12
N VAL A 372 1.63 20.94 4.36
CA VAL A 372 0.78 19.74 4.21
C VAL A 372 0.61 19.03 5.55
N VAL A 373 1.69 18.84 6.32
CA VAL A 373 1.59 18.24 7.67
C VAL A 373 0.77 19.12 8.61
N GLY A 374 0.97 20.45 8.59
CA GLY A 374 0.22 21.38 9.42
C GLY A 374 -1.28 21.40 9.10
N VAL A 375 -1.64 21.49 7.82
CA VAL A 375 -3.04 21.48 7.37
C VAL A 375 -3.71 20.14 7.69
N ALA A 376 -3.02 19.02 7.43
CA ALA A 376 -3.55 17.70 7.73
C ALA A 376 -3.75 17.50 9.24
N ALA A 377 -2.80 17.94 10.08
CA ALA A 377 -2.89 17.77 11.53
C ALA A 377 -3.88 18.71 12.20
N VAL A 378 -3.99 19.97 11.74
CA VAL A 378 -4.91 20.95 12.32
C VAL A 378 -6.32 20.77 11.75
N PHE A 379 -6.48 20.88 10.43
CA PHE A 379 -7.80 20.86 9.82
C PHE A 379 -8.29 19.43 9.56
N GLY A 380 -7.47 18.57 8.95
CA GLY A 380 -7.89 17.19 8.65
C GLY A 380 -8.25 16.42 9.91
N LEU A 381 -7.27 16.27 10.81
CA LEU A 381 -7.43 15.55 12.08
C LEU A 381 -8.31 16.29 13.09
N GLY A 382 -8.39 17.62 13.04
CA GLY A 382 -9.32 18.40 13.86
C GLY A 382 -10.77 18.18 13.43
N LEU A 383 -11.07 18.15 12.12
CA LEU A 383 -12.39 17.76 11.62
C LEU A 383 -12.70 16.30 11.97
N THR A 384 -11.70 15.41 12.01
CA THR A 384 -11.89 14.05 12.53
C THR A 384 -12.28 14.05 14.01
N ALA A 385 -11.67 14.89 14.86
CA ALA A 385 -12.08 15.02 16.25
C ALA A 385 -13.53 15.57 16.38
N ILE A 386 -13.90 16.54 15.55
CA ILE A 386 -15.28 17.06 15.48
C ILE A 386 -16.24 15.97 15.00
N PHE A 387 -15.82 15.10 14.08
CA PHE A 387 -16.63 13.97 13.61
C PHE A 387 -17.11 13.06 14.75
N PHE A 388 -16.28 12.82 15.77
CA PHE A 388 -16.68 12.05 16.97
C PHE A 388 -17.66 12.78 17.91
N ASN A 389 -18.04 14.01 17.60
CA ASN A 389 -19.03 14.80 18.33
C ASN A 389 -20.22 15.23 17.46
N ALA A 390 -20.19 14.89 16.17
CA ALA A 390 -21.23 15.27 15.23
C ALA A 390 -22.35 14.23 15.19
N SER A 391 -23.50 14.62 14.64
CA SER A 391 -24.64 13.72 14.49
C SER A 391 -25.42 13.96 13.21
N GLY A 392 -26.22 12.97 12.82
CA GLY A 392 -27.10 13.04 11.66
C GLY A 392 -26.36 13.10 10.31
N GLY A 393 -27.02 13.63 9.29
CA GLY A 393 -26.52 13.67 7.91
C GLY A 393 -25.22 14.46 7.72
N PHE A 394 -24.87 15.34 8.65
CA PHE A 394 -23.63 16.14 8.60
C PHE A 394 -22.36 15.30 8.76
N LEU A 395 -22.46 14.07 9.29
CA LEU A 395 -21.34 13.14 9.43
C LEU A 395 -20.64 12.84 8.10
N TRP A 396 -21.39 12.72 7.00
CA TRP A 396 -20.87 12.35 5.69
C TRP A 396 -19.94 13.41 5.07
N PRO A 397 -20.40 14.66 4.86
CA PRO A 397 -19.51 15.71 4.33
C PRO A 397 -18.37 16.03 5.30
N LEU A 398 -18.59 15.93 6.61
CA LEU A 398 -17.55 16.15 7.61
C LEU A 398 -16.44 15.10 7.56
N ALA A 399 -16.79 13.81 7.51
CA ALA A 399 -15.80 12.74 7.40
C ALA A 399 -15.07 12.78 6.05
N LEU A 400 -15.79 13.06 4.96
CA LEU A 400 -15.20 13.20 3.63
C LEU A 400 -14.15 14.32 3.60
N THR A 401 -14.47 15.49 4.14
CA THR A 401 -13.54 16.63 4.20
C THR A 401 -12.36 16.34 5.13
N ALA A 402 -12.61 15.74 6.29
CA ALA A 402 -11.57 15.33 7.24
C ALA A 402 -10.56 14.37 6.58
N VAL A 403 -11.04 13.28 5.95
CA VAL A 403 -10.19 12.29 5.29
C VAL A 403 -9.42 12.90 4.11
N THR A 404 -10.07 13.74 3.31
CA THR A 404 -9.44 14.40 2.16
C THR A 404 -8.30 15.32 2.58
N LEU A 405 -8.45 16.06 3.69
CA LEU A 405 -7.39 16.92 4.22
C LEU A 405 -6.31 16.12 4.97
N ALA A 406 -6.68 15.03 5.65
CA ALA A 406 -5.75 14.21 6.40
C ALA A 406 -4.88 13.29 5.52
N SER A 407 -5.33 12.92 4.31
CA SER A 407 -4.66 11.92 3.46
C SER A 407 -3.24 12.31 3.03
N GLY A 408 -2.94 13.60 2.97
CA GLY A 408 -1.59 14.13 2.70
C GLY A 408 -0.54 13.86 3.78
N LEU A 409 -0.97 13.48 4.99
CA LEU A 409 -0.06 13.29 6.13
C LEU A 409 0.90 12.13 5.93
N LEU A 410 0.42 10.99 5.40
CA LEU A 410 1.21 9.79 5.17
C LEU A 410 2.39 9.99 4.22
N PRO A 411 2.20 10.50 2.97
CA PRO A 411 3.31 10.72 2.06
C PRO A 411 4.26 11.83 2.57
N ALA A 412 3.73 12.92 3.14
CA ALA A 412 4.56 14.01 3.65
C ALA A 412 5.51 13.53 4.76
N MET A 413 5.00 12.74 5.71
CA MET A 413 5.83 12.13 6.76
C MET A 413 6.78 11.06 6.21
N GLY A 414 6.41 10.37 5.14
CA GLY A 414 7.27 9.40 4.46
C GLY A 414 8.53 10.02 3.86
N VAL A 415 8.41 11.21 3.24
CA VAL A 415 9.53 11.93 2.61
C VAL A 415 10.55 12.40 3.63
N TYR A 416 10.11 12.91 4.79
CA TYR A 416 11.04 13.35 5.85
C TYR A 416 11.96 12.23 6.35
N ARG A 417 11.53 10.97 6.27
CA ARG A 417 12.41 9.83 6.58
C ARG A 417 13.60 9.78 5.64
N ALA A 418 13.38 10.07 4.35
CA ALA A 418 14.42 10.04 3.34
C ALA A 418 15.36 11.26 3.43
N GLU A 419 14.82 12.42 3.76
CA GLU A 419 15.59 13.67 3.85
C GLU A 419 16.46 13.75 5.12
N MET A 420 15.93 13.30 6.27
CA MET A 420 16.64 13.43 7.55
C MET A 420 17.78 12.42 7.75
N PHE A 421 17.81 11.34 6.97
CA PHE A 421 18.73 10.22 7.15
C PHE A 421 19.42 9.81 5.85
N PRO A 422 20.76 9.67 5.86
CA PRO A 422 21.52 9.09 4.76
C PRO A 422 21.02 7.69 4.42
N THR A 423 21.17 7.30 3.15
CA THR A 423 20.70 6.00 2.63
C THR A 423 21.13 4.82 3.52
N ALA A 424 22.36 4.83 4.01
CA ALA A 424 22.94 3.76 4.83
C ALA A 424 22.24 3.52 6.19
N VAL A 425 21.64 4.55 6.80
CA VAL A 425 20.97 4.45 8.11
C VAL A 425 19.45 4.64 8.03
N ARG A 426 18.94 5.11 6.88
CA ARG A 426 17.53 5.42 6.62
C ARG A 426 16.59 4.27 6.95
N ALA A 427 16.89 3.06 6.48
CA ALA A 427 16.05 1.89 6.72
C ALA A 427 15.91 1.60 8.23
N ARG A 428 17.02 1.58 8.97
CA ARG A 428 17.03 1.34 10.42
C ARG A 428 16.30 2.44 11.19
N ALA A 429 16.52 3.70 10.82
CA ALA A 429 15.85 4.85 11.44
C ALA A 429 14.34 4.81 11.21
N ALA A 430 13.90 4.45 9.99
CA ALA A 430 12.50 4.29 9.66
C ALA A 430 11.84 3.15 10.46
N THR A 431 12.52 2.01 10.62
CA THR A 431 12.03 0.90 11.45
C THR A 431 11.85 1.30 12.91
N ILE A 432 12.83 2.00 13.50
CA ILE A 432 12.75 2.45 14.91
C ILE A 432 11.67 3.51 15.08
N ALA A 433 11.60 4.51 14.20
CA ALA A 433 10.57 5.55 14.25
C ALA A 433 9.16 4.95 14.08
N GLY A 434 8.99 3.97 13.18
CA GLY A 434 7.76 3.21 13.03
C GLY A 434 7.39 2.43 14.29
N ALA A 435 8.35 1.73 14.92
CA ALA A 435 8.13 1.02 16.18
C ALA A 435 7.67 1.97 17.30
N VAL A 436 8.30 3.15 17.41
CA VAL A 436 7.88 4.20 18.36
C VAL A 436 6.47 4.69 18.06
N GLY A 437 6.10 4.85 16.78
CA GLY A 437 4.74 5.18 16.37
C GLY A 437 3.72 4.10 16.75
N VAL A 438 4.08 2.83 16.65
CA VAL A 438 3.23 1.71 17.10
C VAL A 438 3.02 1.77 18.61
N VAL A 439 4.06 2.04 19.40
CA VAL A 439 3.94 2.22 20.85
C VAL A 439 3.01 3.38 21.20
N GLY A 440 3.18 4.54 20.53
CA GLY A 440 2.27 5.68 20.68
C GLY A 440 0.83 5.31 20.35
N GLY A 441 0.62 4.54 19.29
CA GLY A 441 -0.69 4.02 18.91
C GLY A 441 -1.32 3.06 19.93
N SER A 442 -0.54 2.14 20.49
CA SER A 442 -1.02 1.24 21.55
C SER A 442 -1.41 2.01 22.81
N ILE A 443 -0.61 3.00 23.22
CA ILE A 443 -0.94 3.89 24.34
C ILE A 443 -2.21 4.68 24.05
N GLY A 444 -2.33 5.21 22.83
CA GLY A 444 -3.51 5.97 22.40
C GLY A 444 -4.78 5.13 22.48
N ILE A 445 -4.76 3.89 21.99
CA ILE A 445 -5.93 3.00 22.02
C ILE A 445 -6.33 2.66 23.47
N LEU A 446 -5.35 2.35 24.33
CA LEU A 446 -5.61 2.08 25.75
C LEU A 446 -6.19 3.32 26.46
N ALA A 447 -5.59 4.49 26.21
CA ALA A 447 -6.06 5.75 26.78
C ALA A 447 -7.49 6.07 26.29
N ALA A 448 -7.77 5.88 25.01
CA ALA A 448 -9.09 6.11 24.44
C ALA A 448 -10.15 5.18 25.04
N GLY A 449 -9.86 3.88 25.14
CA GLY A 449 -10.75 2.90 25.78
C GLY A 449 -11.02 3.24 27.25
N TRP A 450 -9.97 3.54 28.02
CA TRP A 450 -10.10 3.93 29.43
C TRP A 450 -10.90 5.22 29.62
N MET A 451 -10.61 6.26 28.83
CA MET A 451 -11.35 7.52 28.91
C MET A 451 -12.81 7.35 28.46
N ARG A 452 -13.09 6.51 27.47
CA ARG A 452 -14.46 6.23 27.00
C ARG A 452 -15.32 5.59 28.09
N VAL A 453 -14.76 4.64 28.84
CA VAL A 453 -15.46 4.00 29.98
C VAL A 453 -15.77 5.04 31.07
N ARG A 454 -14.85 5.99 31.32
CA ARG A 454 -15.03 7.00 32.38
C ARG A 454 -15.91 8.17 31.98
N TRP A 455 -15.90 8.59 30.72
CA TRP A 455 -16.58 9.80 30.23
C TRP A 455 -17.87 9.53 29.46
N GLY A 456 -18.12 8.28 29.06
CA GLY A 456 -19.39 7.90 28.42
C GLY A 456 -19.53 8.31 26.94
N SER A 457 -18.56 8.98 26.33
CA SER A 457 -18.58 9.36 24.91
C SER A 457 -17.17 9.38 24.31
N PHE A 458 -17.04 9.09 23.02
CA PHE A 458 -15.77 9.21 22.28
C PHE A 458 -15.38 10.65 21.95
N GLY A 459 -16.35 11.57 21.91
CA GLY A 459 -16.14 12.94 21.45
C GLY A 459 -15.06 13.72 22.24
N PRO A 460 -15.20 13.87 23.57
CA PRO A 460 -14.20 14.54 24.40
C PRO A 460 -12.85 13.82 24.42
N VAL A 461 -12.87 12.49 24.32
CA VAL A 461 -11.66 11.66 24.27
C VAL A 461 -10.82 12.00 23.05
N MET A 462 -11.44 12.08 21.87
CA MET A 462 -10.74 12.39 20.63
C MET A 462 -10.23 13.83 20.61
N PHE A 463 -10.94 14.79 21.21
CA PHE A 463 -10.42 16.16 21.35
C PHE A 463 -9.14 16.23 22.20
N VAL A 464 -9.07 15.48 23.30
CA VAL A 464 -7.86 15.44 24.13
C VAL A 464 -6.70 14.78 23.38
N LEU A 465 -6.97 13.67 22.69
CA LEU A 465 -5.94 12.95 21.93
C LEU A 465 -5.47 13.74 20.68
N TRP A 466 -6.31 14.61 20.11
CA TRP A 466 -5.94 15.50 19.01
C TRP A 466 -4.81 16.50 19.40
N GLY A 467 -4.60 16.74 20.70
CA GLY A 467 -3.41 17.45 21.18
C GLY A 467 -2.09 16.82 20.70
N GLY A 468 -2.04 15.51 20.50
CA GLY A 468 -0.88 14.80 19.97
C GLY A 468 -0.48 15.30 18.57
N PRO A 469 -1.36 15.19 17.55
CA PRO A 469 -1.13 15.76 16.23
C PRO A 469 -0.79 17.25 16.20
N LEU A 470 -1.42 18.08 17.05
CA LEU A 470 -1.09 19.51 17.14
C LEU A 470 0.36 19.73 17.59
N LEU A 471 0.80 18.97 18.62
CA LEU A 471 2.19 18.99 19.07
C LEU A 471 3.14 18.44 18.00
N ALA A 472 2.74 17.41 17.25
CA ALA A 472 3.52 16.88 16.14
C ALA A 472 3.67 17.92 15.02
N ALA A 473 2.61 18.64 14.68
CA ALA A 473 2.64 19.72 13.70
C ALA A 473 3.55 20.87 14.15
N ALA A 474 3.44 21.29 15.42
CA ALA A 474 4.32 22.30 16.00
C ALA A 474 5.80 21.85 16.00
N LEU A 475 6.06 20.57 16.28
CA LEU A 475 7.39 19.97 16.25
C LEU A 475 7.97 19.99 14.83
N VAL A 476 7.19 19.55 13.84
CA VAL A 476 7.58 19.55 12.42
C VAL A 476 7.83 20.98 11.95
N TRP A 477 6.93 21.91 12.26
CA TRP A 477 7.07 23.31 11.86
C TRP A 477 8.33 23.97 12.42
N ARG A 478 8.70 23.68 13.68
CA ARG A 478 9.84 24.32 14.35
C ARG A 478 11.18 23.64 14.10
N ARG A 479 11.22 22.32 13.92
CA ARG A 479 12.48 21.53 13.99
C ARG A 479 12.84 20.77 12.73
N PHE A 480 11.90 20.50 11.83
CA PHE A 480 12.19 19.74 10.61
C PHE A 480 12.64 20.70 9.54
N HIS A 481 13.81 20.53 8.94
CA HIS A 481 14.30 21.40 7.87
C HIS A 481 13.55 21.07 6.56
N GLU A 482 13.20 22.10 5.79
CA GLU A 482 12.42 21.93 4.56
C GLU A 482 13.36 21.78 3.37
N GLY A 483 13.57 20.55 2.91
CA GLY A 483 14.44 20.23 1.76
C GLY A 483 13.74 20.37 0.40
N ALA A 484 12.74 21.24 0.27
CA ALA A 484 11.99 21.38 -0.98
C ALA A 484 12.96 21.79 -2.11
N ARG A 485 13.09 20.92 -3.13
CA ARG A 485 13.95 21.08 -4.32
C ARG A 485 15.46 20.97 -4.09
N GLN A 486 15.92 20.44 -2.95
CA GLN A 486 17.33 20.07 -2.78
C GLN A 486 17.51 18.57 -3.04
N GLU A 487 18.56 18.22 -3.78
CA GLU A 487 18.90 16.82 -4.00
C GLU A 487 19.27 16.13 -2.68
N LEU A 488 18.93 14.85 -2.55
CA LEU A 488 19.17 14.07 -1.33
C LEU A 488 20.67 14.05 -0.95
N GLU A 489 21.55 14.15 -1.96
CA GLU A 489 23.01 14.20 -1.84
C GLU A 489 23.50 15.54 -1.27
N ALA A 490 22.80 16.65 -1.57
CA ALA A 490 23.08 17.95 -0.96
C ALA A 490 22.62 18.01 0.52
N LEU A 491 21.54 17.31 0.84
CA LEU A 491 21.02 17.19 2.22
C LEU A 491 21.84 16.22 3.07
N ASN A 492 22.40 15.17 2.45
CA ASN A 492 23.22 14.15 3.10
C ASN A 492 24.55 13.99 2.33
N PRO A 493 25.59 14.77 2.67
CA PRO A 493 26.89 14.76 1.98
C PRO A 493 27.61 13.40 1.99
N GLU A 494 27.20 12.49 2.88
CA GLU A 494 27.70 11.11 2.96
C GLU A 494 27.22 10.26 1.77
N ASP A 495 26.07 10.58 1.17
CA ASP A 495 25.52 9.86 0.02
C ASP A 495 26.31 10.19 -1.28
N ALA A 496 26.80 11.43 -1.43
CA ALA A 496 27.62 11.85 -2.58
C ALA A 496 29.01 11.18 -2.66
N ARG A 497 29.49 10.60 -1.55
CA ARG A 497 30.76 9.83 -1.51
C ARG A 497 30.58 8.35 -1.87
N SER A 498 29.32 7.91 -2.00
CA SER A 498 28.93 6.51 -2.16
C SER A 498 28.40 6.19 -3.58
N ALA A 499 28.04 7.23 -4.34
CA ALA A 499 27.78 7.19 -5.78
C ALA A 499 29.11 7.27 -6.54
#